data_AF-A0A1I7HRD6-F1
#
_entry.id   AF-A0A1I7HRD6-F1
#
_cell.length_a   1.000
_cell.length_b   1.000
_cell.length_c   1.000
_cell.angle_alpha   90.00
_cell.angle_beta   90.00
_cell.angle_gamma   90.00
#
_symmetry.space_group_name_H-M   'P 1'
#
loop_
_entity.id
_entity.type
_entity.pdbx_description
1 polymer ?
#
loop_
_entity_poly.entity_id
_entity_poly.type
_entity_poly.pdbx_seq_one_letter_code
_entity_poly.pdbx_strand_id
1 'polypeptide(L)'
;MLNTIFSSLKPLGFNDIEDVEIYKKKEEKKSKFNKDQEKKVFSTDIDINTLIFDREIQCPVCTNTFKIKSVKVNAPRIKSRDSDFLVRYNIINPLLYDVWVCPTCGYSALKGDFDKIKNHQKPLIVSKVSTQWKGKKYPPILNEDNAIERLKLALLSAIAMEAKNSTKAYICLKLAWIYRLKEDDTNEQIFLKKALEGFLIAYSSDFMV
;
A
#
# COMPACT_ATOMS: atom_id res chain seq x y z
N MET A 1 13.02 -18.18 -4.55
CA MET A 1 12.32 -18.11 -3.24
C MET A 1 10.93 -17.55 -3.51
N LEU A 2 9.93 -18.43 -3.42
CA LEU A 2 8.55 -18.20 -3.82
C LEU A 2 7.81 -17.25 -2.86
N ASN A 3 7.27 -16.18 -3.42
CA ASN A 3 5.93 -15.59 -3.24
C ASN A 3 5.25 -15.45 -1.86
N THR A 4 5.92 -15.53 -0.72
CA THR A 4 5.26 -15.28 0.59
C THR A 4 5.03 -13.79 0.91
N ILE A 5 4.82 -12.94 -0.09
CA ILE A 5 4.59 -11.48 0.08
C ILE A 5 3.37 -11.21 0.98
N PHE A 6 2.33 -12.03 0.88
CA PHE A 6 1.09 -11.86 1.62
C PHE A 6 0.99 -12.72 2.88
N SER A 7 2.01 -13.50 3.23
CA SER A 7 2.00 -14.38 4.42
C SER A 7 1.58 -13.66 5.71
N SER A 8 1.94 -12.37 5.84
CA SER A 8 1.55 -11.52 6.97
C SER A 8 0.05 -11.23 7.08
N LEU A 9 -0.76 -11.56 6.06
CA LEU A 9 -2.21 -11.37 6.04
C LEU A 9 -3.00 -12.59 6.53
N LYS A 10 -2.34 -13.75 6.77
CA LYS A 10 -2.99 -14.94 7.32
C LYS A 10 -3.81 -14.69 8.60
N PRO A 11 -3.33 -13.89 9.58
CA PRO A 11 -4.13 -13.58 10.77
C PRO A 11 -5.45 -12.85 10.46
N LEU A 12 -5.54 -12.18 9.30
CA LEU A 12 -6.74 -11.47 8.85
C LEU A 12 -7.72 -12.37 8.08
N GLY A 13 -7.42 -13.66 7.98
CA GLY A 13 -8.27 -14.71 7.41
C GLY A 13 -7.91 -15.16 5.99
N PHE A 14 -6.84 -14.61 5.41
CA PHE A 14 -6.37 -14.99 4.08
C PHE A 14 -5.37 -16.17 4.18
N ASN A 15 -5.89 -17.39 4.10
CA ASN A 15 -5.07 -18.59 4.30
C ASN A 15 -4.39 -19.10 3.00
N ASP A 16 -5.01 -18.87 1.84
CA ASP A 16 -4.60 -19.45 0.54
C ASP A 16 -3.99 -18.42 -0.43
N ILE A 17 -3.15 -17.53 0.08
CA ILE A 17 -2.62 -16.36 -0.67
C ILE A 17 -1.10 -16.44 -0.94
N GLU A 18 -0.49 -17.61 -0.72
CA GLU A 18 0.96 -17.81 -0.87
C GLU A 18 1.41 -17.87 -2.34
N ASP A 19 0.50 -18.19 -3.27
CA ASP A 19 0.79 -18.32 -4.70
C ASP A 19 0.22 -17.18 -5.57
N VAL A 20 -0.23 -16.09 -4.95
CA VAL A 20 -0.80 -14.96 -5.69
C VAL A 20 0.31 -14.21 -6.44
N GLU A 21 0.42 -14.49 -7.75
CA GLU A 21 1.31 -13.76 -8.64
C GLU A 21 0.77 -12.35 -8.94
N ILE A 22 1.61 -11.33 -8.76
CA ILE A 22 1.23 -9.92 -9.00
C ILE A 22 1.07 -9.63 -10.51
N TYR A 23 1.92 -10.25 -11.35
CA TYR A 23 1.96 -10.10 -12.81
C TYR A 23 2.22 -11.45 -13.49
N LYS A 24 1.87 -11.56 -14.79
CA LYS A 24 2.17 -12.73 -15.63
C LYS A 24 3.57 -12.57 -16.24
N LYS A 25 4.43 -13.59 -16.10
CA LYS A 25 5.90 -13.52 -16.35
C LYS A 25 6.32 -13.38 -17.83
N LYS A 26 7.35 -12.55 -18.08
CA LYS A 26 8.48 -12.79 -19.01
C LYS A 26 9.77 -12.20 -18.40
N GLU A 27 10.90 -12.87 -18.64
CA GLU A 27 12.18 -12.75 -17.90
C GLU A 27 13.04 -11.53 -18.24
N GLU A 28 13.76 -10.99 -17.25
CA GLU A 28 14.82 -9.97 -17.40
C GLU A 28 16.06 -10.24 -16.52
N LYS A 29 17.21 -9.70 -16.98
CA LYS A 29 18.56 -9.79 -16.38
C LYS A 29 18.90 -8.60 -15.47
N LYS A 30 19.79 -8.81 -14.49
CA LYS A 30 20.14 -7.88 -13.38
C LYS A 30 21.50 -7.17 -13.56
N SER A 31 21.65 -6.00 -12.93
CA SER A 31 22.93 -5.44 -12.46
C SER A 31 22.77 -4.72 -11.10
N LYS A 32 23.87 -4.59 -10.33
CA LYS A 32 23.99 -4.19 -8.90
C LYS A 32 24.62 -2.79 -8.74
N PHE A 33 24.36 -2.08 -7.64
CA PHE A 33 25.36 -1.25 -6.92
C PHE A 33 24.91 -0.91 -5.47
N ASN A 34 25.89 -0.61 -4.59
CA ASN A 34 25.83 -0.53 -3.13
C ASN A 34 25.92 0.92 -2.55
N LYS A 35 25.60 1.00 -1.24
CA LYS A 35 26.27 1.71 -0.10
C LYS A 35 25.52 2.84 0.62
N ASP A 36 25.18 2.53 1.87
CA ASP A 36 25.59 3.15 3.15
C ASP A 36 25.24 4.61 3.54
N GLN A 37 24.57 4.65 4.71
CA GLN A 37 24.82 5.47 5.92
C GLN A 37 23.94 6.71 6.25
N GLU A 38 22.97 6.42 7.15
CA GLU A 38 22.59 7.07 8.43
C GLU A 38 22.70 8.59 8.64
N LYS A 39 21.61 9.21 9.16
CA LYS A 39 21.66 10.25 10.23
C LYS A 39 20.37 10.39 11.07
N LYS A 40 20.58 10.29 12.40
CA LYS A 40 20.00 10.96 13.59
C LYS A 40 18.65 11.71 13.47
N VAL A 41 17.74 11.36 14.39
CA VAL A 41 16.42 11.98 14.64
C VAL A 41 16.54 13.10 15.68
N PHE A 42 15.91 14.25 15.39
CA PHE A 42 15.74 15.40 16.29
C PHE A 42 14.25 15.45 16.67
N SER A 43 13.92 15.24 17.93
CA SER A 43 12.54 15.34 18.44
C SER A 43 12.30 16.71 19.05
N THR A 44 11.21 17.35 18.65
CA THR A 44 10.55 18.41 19.42
C THR A 44 9.11 17.93 19.63
N ASP A 45 8.63 18.02 20.87
CA ASP A 45 7.39 17.40 21.37
C ASP A 45 6.12 17.92 20.67
N ILE A 46 5.77 17.34 19.53
CA ILE A 46 4.53 17.61 18.81
C ILE A 46 3.59 16.43 19.02
N ASP A 47 2.43 16.67 19.64
CA ASP A 47 1.38 15.65 19.75
C ASP A 47 0.78 15.35 18.37
N ILE A 48 1.09 14.16 17.85
CA ILE A 48 0.65 13.66 16.54
C ILE A 48 -0.88 13.61 16.44
N ASN A 49 -1.62 13.43 17.55
CA ASN A 49 -3.09 13.39 17.52
C ASN A 49 -3.69 14.70 17.02
N THR A 50 -3.02 15.82 17.27
CA THR A 50 -3.45 17.15 16.80
C THR A 50 -3.29 17.34 15.29
N LEU A 51 -2.51 16.47 14.63
CA LEU A 51 -2.15 16.56 13.21
C LEU A 51 -3.03 15.69 12.32
N ILE A 52 -3.85 14.83 12.92
CA ILE A 52 -4.79 13.95 12.24
C ILE A 52 -6.23 14.35 12.58
N PHE A 53 -7.18 13.89 11.78
CA PHE A 53 -8.61 14.09 12.00
C PHE A 53 -9.41 12.90 11.50
N ASP A 54 -10.63 12.73 12.02
CA ASP A 54 -11.58 11.75 11.51
C ASP A 54 -12.25 12.28 10.25
N ARG A 55 -12.25 11.45 9.20
CA ARG A 55 -13.04 11.64 8.01
C ARG A 55 -14.05 10.50 7.93
N GLU A 56 -15.31 10.85 7.80
CA GLU A 56 -16.35 9.87 7.49
C GLU A 56 -16.36 9.56 6.00
N ILE A 57 -16.38 8.28 5.65
CA ILE A 57 -16.45 7.79 4.27
C ILE A 57 -17.44 6.63 4.17
N GLN A 58 -18.02 6.44 3.00
CA GLN A 58 -18.91 5.32 2.70
C GLN A 58 -18.18 4.30 1.82
N CYS A 59 -18.26 3.01 2.16
CA CYS A 59 -17.65 1.96 1.34
C CYS A 59 -18.41 1.80 0.02
N PRO A 60 -17.76 1.88 -1.15
CA PRO A 60 -18.45 1.69 -2.44
C PRO A 60 -18.83 0.23 -2.73
N VAL A 61 -18.33 -0.73 -1.94
CA VAL A 61 -18.59 -2.17 -2.09
C VAL A 61 -19.77 -2.61 -1.23
N CYS A 62 -19.69 -2.38 0.09
CA CYS A 62 -20.68 -2.86 1.06
C CYS A 62 -21.58 -1.76 1.63
N THR A 63 -21.48 -0.53 1.11
CA THR A 63 -22.25 0.66 1.50
C THR A 63 -22.18 1.09 2.97
N ASN A 64 -21.42 0.38 3.80
CA ASN A 64 -21.21 0.74 5.20
C ASN A 64 -20.45 2.07 5.33
N THR A 65 -20.92 2.94 6.23
CA THR A 65 -20.28 4.21 6.57
C THR A 65 -19.35 4.02 7.77
N PHE A 66 -18.12 4.54 7.68
CA PHE A 66 -17.14 4.41 8.74
C PHE A 66 -16.17 5.60 8.78
N LYS A 67 -15.49 5.76 9.91
CA LYS A 67 -14.50 6.83 10.11
C LYS A 67 -13.09 6.30 9.84
N ILE A 68 -12.30 7.10 9.14
CA ILE A 68 -10.87 6.87 8.92
C ILE A 68 -10.06 8.06 9.43
N LYS A 69 -8.82 7.81 9.87
CA LYS A 69 -7.88 8.87 10.21
C LYS A 69 -7.20 9.40 8.95
N SER A 70 -7.23 10.73 8.78
CA SER A 70 -6.56 11.47 7.72
C SER A 70 -5.59 12.48 8.31
N VAL A 71 -4.49 12.74 7.61
CA VAL A 71 -3.53 13.79 7.97
C VAL A 71 -4.06 15.15 7.51
N LYS A 72 -4.00 16.17 8.39
CA LYS A 72 -4.36 17.55 8.05
C LYS A 72 -3.42 18.07 6.96
N VAL A 73 -3.95 18.78 5.97
CA VAL A 73 -3.18 19.25 4.79
C VAL A 73 -1.93 20.05 5.18
N ASN A 74 -2.01 20.87 6.23
CA ASN A 74 -0.92 21.75 6.66
C ASN A 74 0.06 21.10 7.65
N ALA A 75 -0.18 19.86 8.10
CA ALA A 75 0.63 19.21 9.12
C ALA A 75 1.98 18.66 8.61
N PRO A 76 2.08 18.06 7.40
CA PRO A 76 3.35 17.53 6.93
C PRO A 76 4.38 18.64 6.68
N ARG A 77 5.63 18.36 7.04
CA ARG A 77 6.79 19.22 6.74
C ARG A 77 7.82 18.38 5.99
N ILE A 78 8.03 18.72 4.72
CA ILE A 78 8.99 18.02 3.85
C ILE A 78 10.40 18.25 4.39
N LYS A 79 11.13 17.16 4.61
CA LYS A 79 12.55 17.15 4.97
C LYS A 79 13.41 17.09 3.71
N SER A 80 13.11 16.13 2.85
CA SER A 80 13.83 15.85 1.61
C SER A 80 12.98 15.02 0.66
N ARG A 81 13.48 14.81 -0.55
CA ARG A 81 12.88 13.92 -1.55
C ARG A 81 13.99 13.05 -2.14
N ASP A 82 13.77 11.74 -2.16
CA ASP A 82 14.68 10.78 -2.78
C ASP A 82 14.49 10.80 -4.31
N SER A 83 15.45 10.23 -5.05
CA SER A 83 15.44 10.22 -6.53
C SER A 83 14.25 9.49 -7.14
N ASP A 84 13.68 8.53 -6.40
CA ASP A 84 12.49 7.78 -6.79
C ASP A 84 11.18 8.42 -6.29
N PHE A 85 11.21 9.70 -5.93
CA PHE A 85 10.09 10.50 -5.45
C PHE A 85 9.55 10.17 -4.05
N LEU A 86 10.22 9.32 -3.26
CA LEU A 86 9.91 9.19 -1.84
C LEU A 86 10.12 10.53 -1.13
N VAL A 87 9.06 11.11 -0.58
CA VAL A 87 9.13 12.32 0.24
C VAL A 87 9.34 11.92 1.69
N ARG A 88 10.39 12.44 2.31
CA ARG A 88 10.67 12.28 3.74
C ARG A 88 10.09 13.47 4.50
N TYR A 89 9.46 13.20 5.64
CA TYR A 89 8.80 14.23 6.46
C TYR A 89 9.43 14.29 7.85
N ASN A 90 9.48 15.49 8.45
CA ASN A 90 10.02 15.70 9.79
C ASN A 90 9.02 15.46 10.92
N ILE A 91 7.72 15.68 10.67
CA ILE A 91 6.69 15.70 11.71
C ILE A 91 5.74 14.50 11.59
N ILE A 92 4.95 14.46 10.52
CA ILE A 92 4.02 13.37 10.23
C ILE A 92 4.17 12.98 8.76
N ASN A 93 4.18 11.68 8.50
CA ASN A 93 4.28 11.13 7.16
C ASN A 93 2.89 10.73 6.62
N PRO A 94 2.31 11.46 5.65
CA PRO A 94 1.04 11.10 5.02
C PRO A 94 1.02 9.73 4.36
N LEU A 95 2.18 9.19 3.96
CA LEU A 95 2.28 7.89 3.30
C LEU A 95 1.73 6.76 4.20
N LEU A 96 1.86 6.90 5.52
CA LEU A 96 1.34 5.93 6.49
C LEU A 96 -0.20 5.82 6.47
N TYR A 97 -0.89 6.86 5.99
CA TYR A 97 -2.34 7.00 5.99
C TYR A 97 -2.94 6.87 4.57
N ASP A 98 -2.14 6.49 3.58
CA ASP A 98 -2.49 6.64 2.17
C ASP A 98 -3.46 5.56 1.64
N VAL A 99 -3.71 4.51 2.43
CA VAL A 99 -4.66 3.43 2.11
C VAL A 99 -5.88 3.54 3.00
N TRP A 100 -7.09 3.43 2.44
CA TRP A 100 -8.31 3.22 3.23
C TRP A 100 -8.69 1.75 3.23
N VAL A 101 -9.14 1.25 4.39
CA VAL A 101 -9.55 -0.14 4.61
C VAL A 101 -10.96 -0.13 5.17
N CYS A 102 -11.89 -0.79 4.50
CA CYS A 102 -13.23 -0.99 5.02
C CYS A 102 -13.19 -2.03 6.16
N PRO A 103 -13.61 -1.68 7.39
CA PRO A 103 -13.59 -2.62 8.51
C PRO A 103 -14.58 -3.79 8.32
N THR A 104 -15.63 -3.59 7.52
CA THR A 104 -16.72 -4.54 7.33
C THR A 104 -16.41 -5.58 6.25
N CYS A 105 -15.98 -5.17 5.06
CA CYS A 105 -15.83 -6.08 3.92
C CYS A 105 -14.37 -6.28 3.48
N GLY A 106 -13.41 -5.64 4.15
CA GLY A 106 -11.97 -5.79 3.85
C GLY A 106 -11.51 -5.07 2.58
N TYR A 107 -12.42 -4.44 1.82
CA TYR A 107 -12.06 -3.66 0.64
C TYR A 107 -11.04 -2.59 1.01
N SER A 108 -9.89 -2.61 0.33
CA SER A 108 -8.78 -1.74 0.61
C SER A 108 -8.24 -1.14 -0.67
N ALA A 109 -7.95 0.16 -0.67
CA ALA A 109 -7.36 0.85 -1.82
C ALA A 109 -6.63 2.11 -1.39
N LEU A 110 -5.77 2.65 -2.26
CA LEU A 110 -5.21 3.98 -2.06
C LEU A 110 -6.35 5.00 -1.96
N LYS A 111 -6.20 6.02 -1.11
CA LYS A 111 -7.23 7.04 -0.83
C LYS A 111 -7.78 7.69 -2.10
N GLY A 112 -6.91 7.89 -3.10
CA GLY A 112 -7.28 8.52 -4.37
C GLY A 112 -8.06 7.60 -5.31
N ASP A 113 -8.07 6.29 -5.07
CA ASP A 113 -8.69 5.29 -5.93
C ASP A 113 -9.83 4.51 -5.26
N PHE A 114 -10.04 4.71 -3.96
CA PHE A 114 -11.02 3.98 -3.17
C PHE A 114 -12.44 4.08 -3.76
N ASP A 115 -12.88 5.27 -4.14
CA ASP A 115 -14.22 5.50 -4.71
C ASP A 115 -14.31 5.21 -6.22
N LYS A 116 -13.19 4.84 -6.87
CA LYS A 116 -13.12 4.62 -8.33
C LYS A 116 -13.37 3.17 -8.76
N ILE A 117 -13.73 2.29 -7.82
CA ILE A 117 -14.06 0.90 -8.12
C ILE A 117 -15.27 0.81 -9.07
N LYS A 118 -15.14 0.02 -10.13
CA LYS A 118 -16.21 -0.18 -11.12
C LYS A 118 -17.24 -1.18 -10.61
N ASN A 119 -18.49 -1.06 -11.08
CA ASN A 119 -19.59 -1.94 -10.65
C ASN A 119 -19.29 -3.43 -10.85
N HIS A 120 -18.63 -3.83 -11.95
CA HIS A 120 -18.26 -5.22 -12.19
C HIS A 120 -17.14 -5.73 -11.26
N GLN A 121 -16.38 -4.84 -10.63
CA GLN A 121 -15.30 -5.22 -9.70
C GLN A 121 -15.80 -5.46 -8.27
N LYS A 122 -16.93 -4.86 -7.89
CA LYS A 122 -17.49 -5.00 -6.53
C LYS A 122 -17.79 -6.47 -6.18
N PRO A 123 -18.45 -7.28 -7.04
CA PRO A 123 -18.66 -8.70 -6.75
C PRO A 123 -17.37 -9.50 -6.60
N LEU A 124 -16.28 -9.13 -7.29
CA LEU A 124 -14.99 -9.79 -7.19
C LEU A 124 -14.34 -9.56 -5.81
N ILE A 125 -14.48 -8.35 -5.25
CA ILE A 125 -14.05 -8.07 -3.88
C ILE A 125 -14.85 -8.91 -2.90
N VAL A 126 -16.17 -8.97 -3.07
CA VAL A 126 -17.02 -9.75 -2.16
C VAL A 126 -16.60 -11.21 -2.16
N SER A 127 -16.45 -11.82 -3.33
CA SER A 127 -16.16 -13.26 -3.46
C SER A 127 -14.72 -13.63 -3.07
N LYS A 128 -13.72 -12.80 -3.40
CA LYS A 128 -12.30 -13.13 -3.19
C LYS A 128 -11.70 -12.53 -1.91
N VAL A 129 -12.27 -11.43 -1.40
CA VAL A 129 -11.72 -10.71 -0.23
C VAL A 129 -12.67 -10.76 0.95
N SER A 130 -13.91 -10.34 0.78
CA SER A 130 -14.84 -10.16 1.91
C SER A 130 -15.22 -11.49 2.58
N THR A 131 -15.30 -12.59 1.83
CA THR A 131 -15.54 -13.94 2.36
C THR A 131 -14.47 -14.42 3.34
N GLN A 132 -13.23 -13.96 3.17
CA GLN A 132 -12.09 -14.35 3.99
C GLN A 132 -11.78 -13.32 5.09
N TRP A 133 -12.33 -12.12 5.00
CA TRP A 133 -12.00 -11.00 5.87
C TRP A 133 -12.54 -11.19 7.30
N LYS A 134 -11.63 -11.19 8.29
CA LYS A 134 -11.99 -11.31 9.72
C LYS A 134 -12.16 -9.98 10.45
N GLY A 135 -11.95 -8.85 9.79
CA GLY A 135 -11.98 -7.54 10.43
C GLY A 135 -10.67 -7.17 11.13
N LYS A 136 -10.33 -5.88 11.08
CA LYS A 136 -9.24 -5.30 11.87
C LYS A 136 -9.55 -3.85 12.22
N LYS A 137 -9.24 -3.49 13.47
CA LYS A 137 -9.20 -2.10 13.93
C LYS A 137 -7.75 -1.65 14.01
N TYR A 138 -7.44 -0.53 13.38
CA TYR A 138 -6.12 0.08 13.43
C TYR A 138 -6.07 1.16 14.52
N PRO A 139 -4.91 1.37 15.16
CA PRO A 139 -4.73 2.51 16.05
C PRO A 139 -4.88 3.83 15.27
N PRO A 140 -5.26 4.93 15.95
CA PRO A 140 -5.33 6.25 15.31
C PRO A 140 -4.01 6.70 14.69
N ILE A 141 -2.92 6.50 15.41
CA ILE A 141 -1.57 6.81 14.97
C ILE A 141 -0.99 5.56 14.31
N LEU A 142 -0.67 5.68 13.04
CA LEU A 142 -0.11 4.59 12.24
C LEU A 142 1.40 4.68 12.24
N ASN A 143 2.03 3.50 12.28
CA ASN A 143 3.45 3.31 12.04
C ASN A 143 3.65 2.56 10.71
N GLU A 144 4.91 2.28 10.38
CA GLU A 144 5.35 1.60 9.17
C GLU A 144 4.71 0.22 9.03
N ASP A 145 4.61 -0.56 10.11
CA ASP A 145 4.00 -1.90 10.07
C ASP A 145 2.51 -1.86 9.73
N ASN A 146 1.78 -0.92 10.33
CA ASN A 146 0.38 -0.69 9.99
C ASN A 146 0.23 -0.27 8.52
N ALA A 147 1.13 0.57 8.02
CA ALA A 147 1.10 1.02 6.63
C ALA A 147 1.42 -0.12 5.65
N ILE A 148 2.42 -0.96 5.95
CA ILE A 148 2.77 -2.15 5.17
C ILE A 148 1.58 -3.09 5.06
N GLU A 149 0.94 -3.42 6.18
CA GLU A 149 -0.20 -4.34 6.17
C GLU A 149 -1.36 -3.79 5.32
N ARG A 150 -1.69 -2.50 5.48
CA ARG A 150 -2.73 -1.84 4.70
C ARG A 150 -2.40 -1.79 3.21
N LEU A 151 -1.16 -1.47 2.85
CA LEU A 151 -0.72 -1.49 1.46
C LEU A 151 -0.78 -2.90 0.85
N LYS A 152 -0.44 -3.95 1.62
CA LYS A 152 -0.62 -5.34 1.18
C LYS A 152 -2.09 -5.68 0.97
N LEU A 153 -3.01 -5.25 1.85
CA LEU A 153 -4.46 -5.40 1.65
C LEU A 153 -4.96 -4.67 0.40
N ALA A 154 -4.45 -3.47 0.15
CA ALA A 154 -4.76 -2.71 -1.07
C ALA A 154 -4.26 -3.41 -2.33
N LEU A 155 -3.04 -3.97 -2.28
CA LEU A 155 -2.48 -4.77 -3.37
C LEU A 155 -3.31 -6.03 -3.63
N LEU A 156 -3.70 -6.75 -2.57
CA LEU A 156 -4.58 -7.93 -2.68
C LEU A 156 -5.92 -7.56 -3.32
N SER A 157 -6.54 -6.46 -2.89
CA SER A 157 -7.78 -5.95 -3.48
C SER A 157 -7.59 -5.59 -4.96
N ALA A 158 -6.48 -4.91 -5.31
CA ALA A 158 -6.15 -4.57 -6.69
C ALA A 158 -5.94 -5.80 -7.58
N ILE A 159 -5.38 -6.88 -7.03
CA ILE A 159 -5.24 -8.17 -7.73
C ILE A 159 -6.60 -8.83 -7.90
N ALA A 160 -7.41 -8.91 -6.84
CA ALA A 160 -8.73 -9.54 -6.86
C ALA A 160 -9.67 -8.91 -7.90
N MET A 161 -9.61 -7.59 -8.06
CA MET A 161 -10.40 -6.81 -9.02
C MET A 161 -9.78 -6.68 -10.40
N GLU A 162 -8.62 -7.31 -10.63
CA GLU A 162 -7.89 -7.23 -11.90
C GLU A 162 -7.61 -5.77 -12.33
N ALA A 163 -7.19 -4.94 -11.37
CA ALA A 163 -6.85 -3.54 -11.62
C ALA A 163 -5.67 -3.41 -12.60
N LYS A 164 -5.51 -2.20 -13.17
CA LYS A 164 -4.41 -1.86 -14.09
C LYS A 164 -3.06 -2.25 -13.49
N ASN A 165 -2.14 -2.73 -14.32
CA ASN A 165 -0.78 -3.08 -13.87
C ASN A 165 -0.05 -1.87 -13.28
N SER A 166 -0.29 -0.66 -13.81
CA SER A 166 0.23 0.58 -13.25
C SER A 166 -0.23 0.85 -11.82
N THR A 167 -1.49 0.51 -11.47
CA THR A 167 -2.00 0.62 -10.10
C THR A 167 -1.27 -0.36 -9.17
N LYS A 168 -1.12 -1.63 -9.58
CA LYS A 168 -0.39 -2.65 -8.80
C LYS A 168 1.08 -2.27 -8.62
N ALA A 169 1.71 -1.75 -9.67
CA ALA A 169 3.09 -1.26 -9.66
C ALA A 169 3.28 -0.10 -8.69
N TYR A 170 2.34 0.86 -8.69
CA TYR A 170 2.40 2.00 -7.80
C TYR A 170 2.20 1.62 -6.33
N ILE A 171 1.34 0.65 -6.03
CA ILE A 171 1.22 0.10 -4.67
C ILE A 171 2.52 -0.62 -4.26
N CYS A 172 3.14 -1.40 -5.15
CA CYS A 172 4.45 -2.01 -4.90
C CYS A 172 5.53 -0.96 -4.61
N LEU A 173 5.56 0.15 -5.36
CA LEU A 173 6.51 1.24 -5.12
C LEU A 173 6.32 1.87 -3.74
N LYS A 174 5.07 2.10 -3.31
CA LYS A 174 4.78 2.59 -1.96
C LYS A 174 5.18 1.59 -0.87
N LEU A 175 5.01 0.29 -1.10
CA LEU A 175 5.51 -0.75 -0.18
C LEU A 175 7.02 -0.66 -0.05
N ALA A 176 7.76 -0.56 -1.16
CA ALA A 176 9.20 -0.37 -1.14
C ALA A 176 9.61 0.86 -0.33
N TRP A 177 8.93 2.00 -0.51
CA TRP A 177 9.18 3.20 0.28
C TRP A 177 8.97 3.02 1.77
N ILE A 178 7.89 2.33 2.18
CA ILE A 178 7.68 2.07 3.62
C ILE A 178 8.76 1.13 4.16
N TYR A 179 9.14 0.09 3.42
CA TYR A 179 10.24 -0.79 3.83
C TYR A 179 11.57 -0.04 3.95
N ARG A 180 11.86 0.91 3.06
CA ARG A 180 13.01 1.82 3.18
C ARG A 180 12.98 2.65 4.46
N LEU A 181 11.81 3.20 4.81
CA LEU A 181 11.63 3.95 6.05
C LEU A 181 11.77 3.08 7.29
N LYS A 182 11.52 1.77 7.16
CA LYS A 182 11.72 0.76 8.20
C LYS A 182 13.14 0.15 8.20
N GLU A 183 14.03 0.62 7.32
CA GLU A 183 15.39 0.09 7.16
C GLU A 183 15.41 -1.42 6.83
N ASP A 184 14.39 -1.90 6.11
CA ASP A 184 14.29 -3.28 5.63
C ASP A 184 14.62 -3.36 4.14
N ASP A 185 15.92 -3.38 3.87
CA ASP A 185 16.47 -3.42 2.50
C ASP A 185 16.00 -4.67 1.73
N THR A 186 15.79 -5.78 2.42
CA THR A 186 15.42 -7.05 1.76
C THR A 186 14.05 -6.92 1.13
N ASN A 187 13.05 -6.48 1.90
CA ASN A 187 11.71 -6.28 1.38
C ASN A 187 11.61 -5.07 0.45
N GLU A 188 12.34 -4.00 0.72
CA GLU A 188 12.45 -2.87 -0.23
C GLU A 188 12.84 -3.37 -1.62
N GLN A 189 13.93 -4.13 -1.73
CA GLN A 189 14.44 -4.63 -3.00
C GLN A 189 13.48 -5.61 -3.70
N ILE A 190 12.69 -6.37 -2.94
CA ILE A 190 11.64 -7.23 -3.50
C ILE A 190 10.57 -6.36 -4.16
N PHE A 191 10.07 -5.35 -3.45
CA PHE A 191 8.98 -4.51 -3.93
C PHE A 191 9.41 -3.52 -5.01
N LEU A 192 10.65 -3.03 -5.02
CA LEU A 192 11.19 -2.24 -6.13
C LEU A 192 11.20 -3.05 -7.44
N LYS A 193 11.63 -4.32 -7.39
CA LYS A 193 11.58 -5.21 -8.57
C LYS A 193 10.16 -5.43 -9.05
N LYS A 194 9.21 -5.61 -8.13
CA LYS A 194 7.78 -5.75 -8.48
C LYS A 194 7.17 -4.45 -9.01
N ALA A 195 7.59 -3.29 -8.52
CA ALA A 195 7.17 -2.02 -9.08
C ALA A 195 7.69 -1.88 -10.53
N LEU A 196 8.99 -2.12 -10.75
CA LEU A 196 9.60 -2.07 -12.08
C LEU A 196 8.92 -3.01 -13.07
N GLU A 197 8.74 -4.30 -12.71
CA GLU A 197 8.06 -5.30 -13.53
C GLU A 197 6.67 -4.80 -13.96
N GLY A 198 5.87 -4.28 -13.03
CA GLY A 198 4.53 -3.78 -13.35
C GLY A 198 4.52 -2.51 -14.19
N PHE A 199 5.48 -1.61 -14.00
CA PHE A 199 5.60 -0.42 -14.82
C PHE A 199 6.05 -0.75 -16.25
N LEU A 200 6.98 -1.69 -16.44
CA LEU A 200 7.39 -2.14 -17.77
C LEU A 200 6.24 -2.83 -18.52
N ILE A 201 5.45 -3.67 -17.82
CA ILE A 201 4.26 -4.28 -18.40
C ILE A 201 3.23 -3.21 -18.79
N ALA A 202 2.97 -2.24 -17.91
CA ALA A 202 2.02 -1.16 -18.20
C ALA A 202 2.48 -0.30 -19.39
N TYR A 203 3.77 0.05 -19.43
CA TYR A 203 4.36 0.80 -20.53
C TYR A 203 4.22 0.02 -21.85
N SER A 204 4.66 -1.24 -21.89
CA SER A 204 4.60 -2.06 -23.11
C SER A 204 3.18 -2.35 -23.61
N SER A 205 2.20 -2.50 -22.71
CA SER A 205 0.80 -2.69 -23.10
C SER A 205 0.17 -1.46 -23.75
N ASP A 206 0.62 -0.26 -23.39
CA ASP A 206 0.09 1.00 -23.94
C ASP A 206 0.61 1.29 -25.37
N PHE A 207 1.67 0.61 -25.82
CA PHE A 207 2.23 0.74 -27.19
C PHE A 207 1.83 -0.38 -28.16
N MET A 208 0.97 -1.31 -27.75
CA MET A 208 0.46 -2.41 -28.61
C MET A 208 -0.98 -2.19 -29.10
N VAL A 209 -1.41 -0.93 -29.23
CA VAL A 209 -2.70 -0.55 -29.83
C VAL A 209 -2.48 0.07 -31.20
#